data_AF-A0A7S3HC68-F1
#
_entry.id   AF-A0A7S3HC68-F1
#
_cell.length_a   1.000
_cell.length_b   1.000
_cell.length_c   1.000
_cell.angle_alpha   90.00
_cell.angle_beta   90.00
_cell.angle_gamma   90.00
#
_symmetry.space_group_name_H-M   'P 1'
#
loop_
_entity.id
_entity.type
_entity.pdbx_description
1 polymer ?
#
loop_
_entity_poly.entity_id
_entity_poly.type
_entity_poly.pdbx_seq_one_letter_code
_entity_poly.pdbx_strand_id
1 'polypeptide(L)'
;AVKLLVPGIEERFRSDIKTLKSFCELAMPQHVSAFDEIEKQFLTEFDYVLEAKNLSLIHDAIMPTWGKLVKVPKPYPTYCSKHVLVMEYLSGVKLVDGIRAQYAKIAEASGTTMEQMEAEMIAAIKQGTFAFKTLEQSRQDRAWLQWYCAVNDYLLNPSNLWKLCYNYSALRLMYGPYELERTEPAVDLSSILELLCKVHGNEIFEHGFFNGDPHPGNVLLLKDGRLGLIDYGQVKTMTLQERIIYAKLIVALARDDREEIRRLHFEEQGVRTKRNDPEIGYLFSCFYNDRDSHDVCRGMNISNFIDFLEAA
;
A
#
# COMPACT_ATOMS: atom_id res chain seq x y z
N ALA A 1 -8.97 15.06 -11.57
CA ALA A 1 -8.48 13.96 -12.43
C ALA A 1 -9.68 13.27 -13.07
N VAL A 2 -9.52 12.72 -14.27
CA VAL A 2 -10.57 11.96 -14.96
C VAL A 2 -9.99 10.61 -15.35
N LYS A 3 -10.52 9.53 -14.78
CA LYS A 3 -10.16 8.14 -15.10
C LYS A 3 -11.22 7.60 -16.08
N LEU A 4 -10.77 7.10 -17.23
CA LEU A 4 -11.63 6.62 -18.31
C LEU A 4 -11.43 5.12 -18.48
N LEU A 5 -12.53 4.39 -18.62
CA LEU A 5 -12.48 2.98 -18.95
C LEU A 5 -12.30 2.81 -20.46
N VAL A 6 -11.38 1.94 -20.87
CA VAL A 6 -11.13 1.65 -22.29
C VAL A 6 -12.38 0.98 -22.90
N PRO A 7 -12.93 1.48 -24.02
CA PRO A 7 -14.11 0.88 -24.64
C PRO A 7 -13.90 -0.60 -24.99
N GLY A 8 -14.87 -1.46 -24.63
CA GLY A 8 -14.84 -2.89 -24.92
C GLY A 8 -13.90 -3.72 -24.03
N ILE A 9 -13.24 -3.14 -23.03
CA ILE A 9 -12.32 -3.88 -22.15
C ILE A 9 -13.05 -4.92 -21.30
N GLU A 10 -14.25 -4.61 -20.80
CA GLU A 10 -15.05 -5.55 -19.99
C GLU A 10 -15.45 -6.78 -20.81
N GLU A 11 -15.89 -6.58 -22.07
CA GLU A 11 -16.27 -7.68 -22.96
C GLU A 11 -15.08 -8.59 -23.29
N ARG A 12 -13.92 -8.00 -23.59
CA ARG A 12 -12.68 -8.75 -23.82
C ARG A 12 -12.27 -9.54 -22.59
N PHE A 13 -12.28 -8.91 -21.43
CA PHE A 13 -11.95 -9.56 -20.17
C PHE A 13 -12.87 -10.75 -19.88
N ARG A 14 -14.19 -10.59 -20.04
CA ARG A 14 -15.15 -11.69 -19.86
C ARG A 14 -14.90 -12.84 -20.85
N SER A 15 -14.55 -12.53 -22.10
CA SER A 15 -14.19 -13.55 -23.11
C SER A 15 -12.94 -14.32 -22.72
N ASP A 16 -11.91 -13.62 -22.24
CA ASP A 16 -10.64 -14.22 -21.83
C ASP A 16 -10.83 -15.11 -20.59
N ILE A 17 -11.52 -14.60 -19.56
CA ILE A 17 -11.84 -15.38 -18.36
C ILE A 17 -12.67 -16.61 -18.69
N LYS A 18 -13.68 -16.48 -19.57
CA LYS A 18 -14.47 -17.64 -20.01
C LYS A 18 -13.60 -18.70 -20.69
N THR A 19 -12.66 -18.27 -21.52
CA THR A 19 -11.73 -19.17 -22.22
C THR A 19 -10.82 -19.89 -21.22
N LEU A 20 -10.26 -19.14 -20.26
CA LEU A 20 -9.43 -19.70 -19.18
C LEU A 20 -10.20 -20.68 -18.31
N LYS A 21 -11.42 -20.33 -17.89
CA LYS A 21 -12.29 -21.23 -17.11
C LYS A 21 -12.60 -22.51 -17.86
N SER A 22 -12.97 -22.43 -19.14
CA SER A 22 -13.26 -23.60 -19.97
C SER A 22 -12.04 -24.55 -20.07
N PHE A 23 -10.83 -23.98 -20.14
CA PHE A 23 -9.60 -24.77 -20.12
C PHE A 23 -9.32 -25.39 -18.74
N CYS A 24 -9.50 -24.63 -17.67
CA CYS A 24 -9.34 -25.12 -16.29
C CYS A 24 -10.34 -26.21 -15.95
N GLU A 25 -11.60 -26.10 -16.37
CA GLU A 25 -12.62 -27.15 -16.19
C GLU A 25 -12.19 -28.48 -16.81
N LEU A 26 -11.45 -28.44 -17.93
CA LEU A 26 -10.96 -29.64 -18.62
C LEU A 26 -9.67 -30.20 -18.01
N ALA A 27 -8.71 -29.32 -17.69
CA ALA A 27 -7.36 -29.72 -17.33
C ALA A 27 -7.06 -29.69 -15.82
N MET A 28 -7.65 -28.74 -15.08
CA MET A 28 -7.37 -28.48 -13.67
C MET A 28 -8.61 -27.93 -12.93
N PRO A 29 -9.64 -28.79 -12.69
CA PRO A 29 -10.93 -28.36 -12.16
C PRO A 29 -10.85 -27.66 -10.80
N GLN A 30 -9.83 -27.98 -10.00
CA GLN A 30 -9.58 -27.38 -8.69
C GLN A 30 -9.33 -25.87 -8.74
N HIS A 31 -8.87 -25.31 -9.87
CA HIS A 31 -8.60 -23.87 -9.99
C HIS A 31 -9.82 -23.04 -10.42
N VAL A 32 -10.93 -23.68 -10.79
CA VAL A 32 -12.13 -22.98 -11.27
C VAL A 32 -12.71 -22.04 -10.20
N SER A 33 -12.72 -22.47 -8.94
CA SER A 33 -13.18 -21.65 -7.81
C SER A 33 -12.34 -20.38 -7.62
N ALA A 34 -11.02 -20.48 -7.79
CA ALA A 34 -10.13 -19.32 -7.74
C ALA A 34 -10.42 -18.33 -8.87
N PHE A 35 -10.66 -18.83 -10.10
CA PHE A 35 -11.06 -17.99 -11.22
C PHE A 35 -12.45 -17.35 -11.05
N ASP A 36 -13.38 -17.99 -10.36
CA ASP A 36 -14.66 -17.38 -10.00
C ASP A 36 -14.48 -16.17 -9.07
N GLU A 37 -13.59 -16.28 -8.09
CA GLU A 37 -13.31 -15.16 -7.18
C GLU A 37 -12.53 -14.04 -7.88
N ILE A 38 -11.53 -14.38 -8.69
CA ILE A 38 -10.79 -13.41 -9.52
C ILE A 38 -11.75 -12.66 -10.45
N GLU A 39 -12.66 -13.36 -11.13
CA GLU A 39 -13.64 -12.71 -11.99
C GLU A 39 -14.50 -11.73 -11.19
N LYS A 40 -15.05 -12.15 -10.05
CA LYS A 40 -15.88 -11.27 -9.21
C LYS A 40 -15.13 -10.02 -8.77
N GLN A 41 -13.87 -10.17 -8.33
CA GLN A 41 -13.05 -9.05 -7.88
C GLN A 41 -12.74 -8.09 -9.03
N PHE A 42 -12.25 -8.59 -10.17
CA PHE A 42 -11.95 -7.76 -11.33
C PHE A 42 -13.19 -7.08 -11.91
N LEU A 43 -14.36 -7.73 -11.88
CA LEU A 43 -15.59 -7.11 -12.36
C LEU A 43 -15.97 -5.86 -11.57
N THR A 44 -15.51 -5.71 -10.33
CA THR A 44 -15.71 -4.46 -9.55
C THR A 44 -14.91 -3.28 -10.12
N GLU A 45 -13.81 -3.54 -10.84
CA GLU A 45 -12.98 -2.48 -11.45
C GLU A 45 -13.65 -1.85 -12.68
N PHE A 46 -14.65 -2.51 -13.27
CA PHE A 46 -15.40 -1.99 -14.42
C PHE A 46 -16.62 -1.14 -14.03
N ASP A 47 -16.80 -0.83 -12.74
CA ASP A 47 -17.86 0.06 -12.26
C ASP A 47 -17.30 1.25 -11.47
N TYR A 48 -17.05 2.34 -12.19
CA TYR A 48 -16.59 3.59 -11.59
C TYR A 48 -17.67 4.34 -10.78
N VAL A 49 -18.94 3.96 -10.85
CA VAL A 49 -19.96 4.48 -9.92
C VAL A 49 -19.73 3.88 -8.53
N LEU A 50 -19.37 2.59 -8.46
CA LEU A 50 -19.02 1.93 -7.21
C LEU A 50 -17.73 2.52 -6.64
N GLU A 51 -16.67 2.66 -7.46
CA GLU A 51 -15.41 3.29 -7.04
C GLU A 51 -15.64 4.72 -6.50
N ALA A 52 -16.48 5.53 -7.14
CA ALA A 52 -16.80 6.87 -6.65
C ALA A 52 -17.51 6.87 -5.29
N LYS A 53 -18.40 5.89 -5.04
CA LYS A 53 -19.07 5.74 -3.73
C LYS A 53 -18.08 5.31 -2.65
N ASN A 54 -17.23 4.33 -2.96
CA ASN A 54 -16.16 3.87 -2.07
C ASN A 54 -15.22 5.02 -1.72
N LEU A 55 -14.77 5.78 -2.71
CA LEU A 55 -13.90 6.92 -2.52
C LEU A 55 -14.55 8.00 -1.63
N SER A 56 -15.85 8.26 -1.79
CA SER A 56 -16.60 9.18 -0.92
C SER A 56 -16.61 8.70 0.53
N LEU A 57 -16.93 7.42 0.74
CA LEU A 57 -17.00 6.79 2.05
C LEU A 57 -15.65 6.89 2.77
N ILE A 58 -14.56 6.52 2.10
CA ILE A 58 -13.22 6.57 2.68
C ILE A 58 -12.77 8.00 2.92
N HIS A 59 -13.01 8.91 1.97
CA HIS A 59 -12.69 10.32 2.14
C HIS A 59 -13.32 10.88 3.42
N ASP A 60 -14.62 10.68 3.61
CA ASP A 60 -15.35 11.28 4.73
C ASP A 60 -14.96 10.67 6.08
N ALA A 61 -14.51 9.41 6.09
CA ALA A 61 -14.04 8.71 7.28
C ALA A 61 -12.61 9.10 7.70
N ILE A 62 -11.69 9.14 6.75
CA ILE A 62 -10.25 9.25 7.02
C ILE A 62 -9.79 10.70 7.11
N MET A 63 -10.37 11.60 6.32
CA MET A 63 -9.92 12.99 6.25
C MET A 63 -10.01 13.77 7.58
N PRO A 64 -11.04 13.58 8.45
CA PRO A 64 -11.10 14.25 9.76
C PRO A 64 -9.90 13.93 10.66
N THR A 65 -9.43 12.69 10.67
CA THR A 65 -8.36 12.21 11.55
C THR A 65 -6.98 12.41 10.91
N TRP A 66 -6.86 12.08 9.62
CA TRP A 66 -5.57 11.94 8.94
C TRP A 66 -5.27 13.03 7.92
N GLY A 67 -6.18 13.97 7.68
CA GLY A 67 -6.07 14.97 6.59
C GLY A 67 -4.82 15.87 6.60
N LYS A 68 -4.10 15.93 7.73
CA LYS A 68 -2.79 16.61 7.87
C LYS A 68 -1.63 15.82 7.27
N LEU A 69 -1.73 14.49 7.20
CA LEU A 69 -0.67 13.57 6.76
C LEU A 69 -1.03 12.87 5.46
N VAL A 70 -2.32 12.62 5.20
CA VAL A 70 -2.80 11.98 3.97
C VAL A 70 -3.90 12.79 3.31
N LYS A 71 -4.17 12.47 2.06
CA LYS A 71 -5.21 13.07 1.25
C LYS A 71 -5.85 12.00 0.37
N VAL A 72 -7.11 11.70 0.65
CA VAL A 72 -7.98 10.96 -0.27
C VAL A 72 -8.63 12.01 -1.18
N PRO A 73 -8.68 11.84 -2.52
CA PRO A 73 -9.32 12.78 -3.41
C PRO A 73 -10.84 12.72 -3.26
N LYS A 74 -11.51 13.87 -3.24
CA LYS A 74 -12.97 13.91 -3.24
C LYS A 74 -13.52 13.55 -4.63
N PRO A 75 -14.42 12.56 -4.79
CA PRO A 75 -15.11 12.32 -6.06
C PRO A 75 -16.14 13.40 -6.37
N TYR A 76 -16.48 13.54 -7.65
CA TYR A 76 -17.56 14.39 -8.13
C TYR A 76 -18.69 13.54 -8.75
N PRO A 77 -19.62 13.01 -7.94
CA PRO A 77 -20.59 12.00 -8.38
C PRO A 77 -21.44 12.40 -9.59
N THR A 78 -21.77 13.69 -9.72
CA THR A 78 -22.53 14.23 -10.86
C THR A 78 -21.84 14.01 -12.21
N TYR A 79 -20.52 13.86 -12.22
CA TYR A 79 -19.73 13.62 -13.43
C TYR A 79 -19.23 12.17 -13.53
N CYS A 80 -19.64 11.29 -12.60
CA CYS A 80 -19.25 9.88 -12.63
C CYS A 80 -20.30 9.04 -13.37
N SER A 81 -19.81 8.06 -14.12
CA SER A 81 -20.61 7.03 -14.77
C SER A 81 -19.87 5.69 -14.67
N LYS A 82 -20.46 4.60 -15.14
CA LYS A 82 -19.79 3.28 -15.16
C LYS A 82 -18.39 3.32 -15.80
N HIS A 83 -18.20 4.19 -16.80
CA HIS A 83 -16.97 4.26 -17.61
C HIS A 83 -16.10 5.49 -17.32
N VAL A 84 -16.56 6.41 -16.47
CA VAL A 84 -15.86 7.68 -16.18
C VAL A 84 -15.90 7.94 -14.69
N LEU A 85 -14.72 8.06 -14.06
CA LEU A 85 -14.58 8.54 -12.67
C LEU A 85 -13.96 9.93 -12.70
N VAL A 86 -14.64 10.89 -12.08
CA VAL A 86 -14.14 12.26 -11.91
C VAL A 86 -13.92 12.55 -10.43
N MET A 87 -12.72 12.97 -10.09
CA MET A 87 -12.32 13.25 -8.70
C MET A 87 -11.35 14.43 -8.60
N GLU A 88 -11.13 14.92 -7.38
CA GLU A 88 -10.12 15.93 -7.07
C GLU A 88 -8.77 15.54 -7.69
N TYR A 89 -8.12 16.50 -8.35
CA TYR A 89 -6.77 16.28 -8.88
C TYR A 89 -5.76 16.48 -7.75
N LEU A 90 -5.01 15.42 -7.43
CA LEU A 90 -3.89 15.51 -6.50
C LEU A 90 -2.59 15.71 -7.29
N SER A 91 -1.89 16.81 -7.03
CA SER A 91 -0.58 17.08 -7.65
C SER A 91 0.52 16.39 -6.85
N GLY A 92 1.08 15.33 -7.42
CA GLY A 92 2.15 14.54 -6.82
C GLY A 92 2.78 13.58 -7.82
N VAL A 93 3.84 12.91 -7.38
CA VAL A 93 4.50 11.81 -8.11
C VAL A 93 4.08 10.49 -7.49
N LYS A 94 4.04 9.39 -8.24
CA LYS A 94 3.75 8.08 -7.64
C LYS A 94 4.88 7.70 -6.67
N LEU A 95 4.53 7.05 -5.57
CA LEU A 95 5.50 6.58 -4.58
C LEU A 95 6.59 5.73 -5.24
N VAL A 96 6.20 4.78 -6.09
CA VAL A 96 7.12 3.90 -6.82
C VAL A 96 8.09 4.69 -7.70
N ASP A 97 7.60 5.72 -8.39
CA ASP A 97 8.42 6.56 -9.26
C ASP A 97 9.37 7.44 -8.43
N GLY A 98 8.90 7.97 -7.30
CA GLY A 98 9.73 8.73 -6.36
C GLY A 98 10.85 7.91 -5.74
N ILE A 99 10.55 6.66 -5.34
CA ILE A 99 11.56 5.71 -4.85
C ILE A 99 12.58 5.42 -5.96
N ARG A 100 12.14 5.07 -7.17
CA ARG A 100 13.05 4.81 -8.30
C ARG A 100 13.95 6.00 -8.63
N ALA A 101 13.39 7.21 -8.65
CA ALA A 101 14.17 8.42 -8.90
C ALA A 101 15.24 8.65 -7.82
N GLN A 102 14.92 8.38 -6.56
CA GLN A 102 15.90 8.48 -5.49
C GLN A 102 17.00 7.42 -5.59
N TYR A 103 16.63 6.16 -5.84
CA TYR A 103 17.61 5.11 -6.03
C TYR A 103 18.54 5.43 -7.21
N ALA A 104 18.03 6.02 -8.30
CA ALA A 104 18.84 6.41 -9.44
C ALA A 104 19.92 7.45 -9.06
N LYS A 105 19.55 8.44 -8.24
CA LYS A 105 20.50 9.42 -7.69
C LYS A 105 21.56 8.77 -6.80
N ILE A 106 21.18 7.78 -5.99
CA ILE A 106 22.12 7.04 -5.13
C ILE A 106 23.09 6.21 -5.97
N ALA A 107 22.59 5.53 -7.00
CA ALA A 107 23.40 4.73 -7.91
C ALA A 107 24.47 5.59 -8.61
N GLU A 108 24.06 6.76 -9.14
CA GLU A 108 24.98 7.72 -9.76
C GLU A 108 26.06 8.20 -8.77
N ALA A 109 25.67 8.58 -7.55
CA ALA A 109 26.61 9.01 -6.52
C ALA A 109 27.57 7.89 -6.04
N SER A 110 27.13 6.63 -6.12
CA SER A 110 27.90 5.46 -5.70
C SER A 110 28.75 4.87 -6.85
N GLY A 111 28.61 5.40 -8.08
CA GLY A 111 29.29 4.86 -9.26
C GLY A 111 28.75 3.49 -9.72
N THR A 112 27.51 3.15 -9.37
CA THR A 112 26.85 1.88 -9.71
C THR A 112 25.64 2.12 -10.62
N THR A 113 25.06 1.05 -11.19
CA THR A 113 23.77 1.14 -11.91
C THR A 113 22.59 0.73 -11.03
N MET A 114 21.40 1.23 -11.37
CA MET A 114 20.14 0.86 -10.72
C MET A 114 19.90 -0.66 -10.71
N GLU A 115 20.13 -1.30 -11.85
CA GLU A 115 19.92 -2.74 -12.01
C GLU A 115 20.88 -3.56 -11.14
N GLN A 116 22.12 -3.08 -10.98
CA GLN A 116 23.11 -3.71 -10.09
C GLN A 116 22.68 -3.60 -8.63
N MET A 117 22.25 -2.40 -8.18
CA MET A 117 21.76 -2.21 -6.81
C MET A 117 20.52 -3.05 -6.51
N GLU A 118 19.55 -3.12 -7.44
CA GLU A 118 18.37 -3.97 -7.29
C GLU A 118 18.75 -5.46 -7.21
N ALA A 119 19.67 -5.92 -8.07
CA ALA A 119 20.13 -7.30 -8.07
C ALA A 119 20.86 -7.67 -6.76
N GLU A 120 21.72 -6.78 -6.25
CA GLU A 120 22.39 -6.95 -4.96
C GLU A 120 21.39 -7.01 -3.80
N MET A 121 20.37 -6.14 -3.81
CA MET A 121 19.33 -6.14 -2.79
C MET A 121 18.49 -7.43 -2.83
N ILE A 122 18.08 -7.87 -4.01
CA ILE A 122 17.35 -9.13 -4.20
C ILE A 122 18.20 -10.32 -3.74
N ALA A 123 19.51 -10.31 -4.04
CA ALA A 123 20.43 -11.34 -3.58
C ALA A 123 20.56 -11.35 -2.05
N ALA A 124 20.69 -10.18 -1.42
CA ALA A 124 20.76 -10.03 0.03
C ALA A 124 19.48 -10.49 0.73
N ILE A 125 18.30 -10.17 0.16
CA ILE A 125 17.01 -10.64 0.67
C ILE A 125 16.92 -12.17 0.58
N LYS A 126 17.26 -12.76 -0.58
CA LYS A 126 17.26 -14.21 -0.76
C LYS A 126 18.24 -14.94 0.17
N GLN A 127 19.36 -14.30 0.49
CA GLN A 127 20.37 -14.84 1.41
C GLN A 127 20.03 -14.59 2.89
N GLY A 128 18.94 -13.87 3.20
CA GLY A 128 18.56 -13.51 4.56
C GLY A 128 19.53 -12.56 5.25
N THR A 129 20.46 -11.95 4.51
CA THR A 129 21.46 -11.00 5.04
C THR A 129 20.95 -9.56 5.02
N PHE A 130 19.80 -9.32 4.39
CA PHE A 130 19.17 -8.01 4.37
C PHE A 130 18.54 -7.69 5.74
N ALA A 131 19.26 -6.90 6.54
CA ALA A 131 18.73 -6.37 7.80
C ALA A 131 17.79 -5.19 7.51
N PHE A 132 16.49 -5.38 7.72
CA PHE A 132 15.56 -4.26 7.75
C PHE A 132 15.95 -3.31 8.89
N LYS A 133 16.17 -2.04 8.56
CA LYS A 133 16.41 -1.01 9.59
C LYS A 133 15.20 -0.93 10.50
N THR A 134 15.44 -0.82 11.81
CA THR A 134 14.32 -0.56 12.73
C THR A 134 13.72 0.82 12.45
N LEU A 135 12.45 1.02 12.83
CA LEU A 135 11.78 2.31 12.69
C LEU A 135 12.57 3.44 13.36
N GLU A 136 13.21 3.15 14.49
CA GLU A 136 14.01 4.13 15.23
C GLU A 136 15.32 4.50 14.51
N GLN A 137 16.00 3.52 13.91
CA GLN A 137 17.18 3.77 13.07
C GLN A 137 16.82 4.63 11.85
N SER A 138 15.69 4.33 11.19
CA SER A 138 15.21 5.12 10.05
C SER A 138 14.84 6.56 10.43
N ARG A 139 14.29 6.77 11.64
CA ARG A 139 14.00 8.12 12.18
C ARG A 139 15.26 8.94 12.44
N GLN A 140 16.32 8.32 12.95
CA GLN A 140 17.60 9.00 13.20
C GLN A 140 18.27 9.42 11.89
N ASP A 141 18.34 8.50 10.92
CA ASP A 141 18.88 8.78 9.58
C ASP A 141 18.13 9.93 8.90
N ARG A 142 16.79 9.98 9.07
CA ARG A 142 15.95 11.09 8.59
C ARG A 142 16.33 12.41 9.22
N ALA A 143 16.44 12.48 10.55
CA ALA A 143 16.72 13.74 11.24
C ALA A 143 18.05 14.34 10.76
N TRP A 144 19.05 13.46 10.56
CA TRP A 144 20.33 13.84 9.98
C TRP A 144 20.20 14.28 8.52
N LEU A 145 19.49 13.52 7.66
CA LEU A 145 19.28 13.86 6.25
C LEU A 145 18.52 15.18 6.08
N GLN A 146 17.46 15.42 6.87
CA GLN A 146 16.71 16.67 6.85
C GLN A 146 17.56 17.85 7.27
N TRP A 147 18.37 17.66 8.33
CA TRP A 147 19.32 18.69 8.75
C TRP A 147 20.36 18.97 7.67
N TYR A 148 20.93 17.93 7.05
CA TYR A 148 21.89 18.05 5.96
C TYR A 148 21.29 18.77 4.74
N CYS A 149 20.10 18.38 4.29
CA CYS A 149 19.38 19.06 3.21
C CYS A 149 19.12 20.53 3.55
N ALA A 150 18.68 20.83 4.78
CA ALA A 150 18.47 22.21 5.22
C ALA A 150 19.78 23.02 5.21
N VAL A 151 20.88 22.47 5.74
CA VAL A 151 22.19 23.11 5.69
C VAL A 151 22.62 23.35 4.24
N ASN A 152 22.44 22.37 3.36
CA ASN A 152 22.77 22.50 1.96
C ASN A 152 21.95 23.62 1.28
N ASP A 153 20.64 23.64 1.52
CA ASP A 153 19.71 24.60 0.93
C ASP A 153 19.95 26.04 1.41
N TYR A 154 20.20 26.22 2.70
CA TYR A 154 20.28 27.55 3.31
C TYR A 154 21.68 28.14 3.33
N LEU A 155 22.73 27.30 3.42
CA LEU A 155 24.09 27.76 3.67
C LEU A 155 25.07 27.41 2.55
N LEU A 156 24.90 26.27 1.87
CA LEU A 156 25.88 25.79 0.90
C LEU A 156 25.49 26.05 -0.55
N ASN A 157 24.21 26.26 -0.85
CA ASN A 157 23.74 26.59 -2.20
C ASN A 157 23.88 28.11 -2.49
N PRO A 158 24.80 28.53 -3.37
CA PRO A 158 25.03 29.94 -3.68
C PRO A 158 23.81 30.61 -4.34
N SER A 159 22.99 29.84 -5.07
CA SER A 159 21.77 30.34 -5.73
C SER A 159 20.69 30.71 -4.71
N ASN A 160 20.67 30.07 -3.54
CA ASN A 160 19.70 30.34 -2.50
C ASN A 160 20.11 31.45 -1.56
N LEU A 161 21.43 31.63 -1.34
CA LEU A 161 21.95 32.62 -0.40
C LEU A 161 21.48 34.04 -0.76
N TRP A 162 21.56 34.42 -2.03
CA TRP A 162 21.09 35.75 -2.47
C TRP A 162 19.56 35.86 -2.45
N LYS A 163 18.83 34.79 -2.81
CA LYS A 163 17.36 34.74 -2.71
C LYS A 163 16.91 34.93 -1.27
N LEU A 164 17.64 34.37 -0.31
CA LEU A 164 17.40 34.54 1.13
C LEU A 164 17.58 36.00 1.53
N CYS A 165 18.72 36.59 1.17
CA CYS A 165 19.01 38.00 1.46
C CYS A 165 17.95 38.93 0.86
N TYR A 166 17.53 38.66 -0.38
CA TYR A 166 16.44 39.40 -1.03
C TYR A 166 15.11 39.23 -0.27
N ASN A 167 14.73 38.01 0.09
CA ASN A 167 13.47 37.71 0.77
C ASN A 167 13.37 38.33 2.18
N TYR A 168 14.52 38.57 2.82
CA TYR A 168 14.61 39.29 4.10
C TYR A 168 14.77 40.81 3.92
N SER A 169 14.96 41.29 2.69
CA SER A 169 15.05 42.73 2.40
C SER A 169 13.68 43.37 2.22
N ALA A 170 13.61 44.70 2.34
CA ALA A 170 12.41 45.48 2.07
C ALA A 170 11.93 45.37 0.60
N LEU A 171 12.79 44.95 -0.33
CA LEU A 171 12.46 44.80 -1.76
C LEU A 171 11.40 43.73 -2.00
N ARG A 172 11.33 42.71 -1.12
CA ARG A 172 10.27 41.68 -1.16
C ARG A 172 8.86 42.29 -1.13
N LEU A 173 8.66 43.38 -0.39
CA LEU A 173 7.34 44.02 -0.28
C LEU A 173 6.89 44.66 -1.60
N MET A 174 7.84 45.02 -2.47
CA MET A 174 7.53 45.67 -3.75
C MET A 174 7.39 44.68 -4.91
N TYR A 175 8.20 43.62 -4.95
CA TYR A 175 8.26 42.72 -6.11
C TYR A 175 7.92 41.25 -5.79
N GLY A 176 7.50 40.96 -4.55
CA GLY A 176 7.17 39.61 -4.09
C GLY A 176 8.41 38.78 -3.71
N PRO A 177 8.21 37.63 -3.04
CA PRO A 177 9.29 36.75 -2.63
C PRO A 177 9.78 35.84 -3.78
N TYR A 178 11.07 35.50 -3.78
CA TYR A 178 11.61 34.40 -4.60
C TYR A 178 11.45 33.06 -3.89
N GLU A 179 11.12 32.01 -4.64
CA GLU A 179 11.17 30.64 -4.13
C GLU A 179 12.60 30.12 -4.06
N LEU A 180 12.95 29.49 -2.94
CA LEU A 180 14.24 28.84 -2.73
C LEU A 180 14.26 27.49 -3.46
N GLU A 181 15.38 27.15 -4.06
CA GLU A 181 15.63 25.80 -4.58
C GLU A 181 15.83 24.86 -3.39
N ARG A 182 14.85 23.98 -3.11
CA ARG A 182 14.98 23.03 -2.03
C ARG A 182 15.55 21.71 -2.53
N THR A 183 16.53 21.17 -1.81
CA THR A 183 16.97 19.79 -1.98
C THR A 183 15.80 18.89 -1.61
N GLU A 184 15.32 18.10 -2.57
CA GLU A 184 14.27 17.13 -2.29
C GLU A 184 14.79 16.11 -1.27
N PRO A 185 14.15 15.99 -0.10
CA PRO A 185 14.55 15.01 0.88
C PRO A 185 14.34 13.60 0.32
N ALA A 186 15.21 12.68 0.73
CA ALA A 186 15.02 11.25 0.52
C ALA A 186 13.59 10.81 0.91
N VAL A 187 12.95 10.00 0.06
CA VAL A 187 11.70 9.31 0.37
C VAL A 187 11.96 8.37 1.53
N ASP A 188 11.35 8.67 2.68
CA ASP A 188 11.43 7.82 3.85
C ASP A 188 10.35 6.73 3.78
N LEU A 189 10.72 5.62 3.16
CA LEU A 189 9.86 4.46 3.02
C LEU A 189 9.37 3.93 4.37
N SER A 190 10.22 3.89 5.39
CA SER A 190 9.86 3.36 6.72
C SER A 190 8.71 4.13 7.35
N SER A 191 8.77 5.47 7.32
CA SER A 191 7.70 6.30 7.87
C SER A 191 6.45 6.32 7.00
N ILE A 192 6.60 6.19 5.68
CA ILE A 192 5.46 6.04 4.76
C ILE A 192 4.73 4.74 5.07
N LEU A 193 5.45 3.63 5.22
CA LEU A 193 4.88 2.35 5.62
C LEU A 193 4.22 2.44 7.00
N GLU A 194 4.86 3.07 7.99
CA GLU A 194 4.26 3.27 9.32
C GLU A 194 2.94 4.06 9.23
N LEU A 195 2.91 5.13 8.42
CA LEU A 195 1.72 5.94 8.20
C LEU A 195 0.62 5.15 7.48
N LEU A 196 0.97 4.41 6.43
CA LEU A 196 0.02 3.55 5.70
C LEU A 196 -0.58 2.48 6.62
N CYS A 197 0.24 1.79 7.42
CA CYS A 197 -0.25 0.82 8.39
C CYS A 197 -1.21 1.44 9.41
N LYS A 198 -0.94 2.66 9.87
CA LYS A 198 -1.82 3.37 10.81
C LYS A 198 -3.14 3.80 10.17
N VAL A 199 -3.11 4.29 8.93
CA VAL A 199 -4.31 4.72 8.21
C VAL A 199 -5.17 3.49 7.87
N HIS A 200 -4.59 2.43 7.31
CA HIS A 200 -5.32 1.19 7.01
C HIS A 200 -5.78 0.47 8.29
N GLY A 201 -5.00 0.53 9.37
CA GLY A 201 -5.45 0.06 10.68
C GLY A 201 -6.68 0.83 11.18
N ASN A 202 -6.73 2.15 10.97
CA ASN A 202 -7.89 2.97 11.32
C ASN A 202 -9.11 2.65 10.41
N GLU A 203 -8.90 2.45 9.11
CA GLU A 203 -9.91 1.95 8.17
C GLU A 203 -10.56 0.64 8.68
N ILE A 204 -9.74 -0.35 9.03
CA ILE A 204 -10.21 -1.66 9.52
C ILE A 204 -10.87 -1.54 10.91
N PHE A 205 -10.12 -1.04 11.90
CA PHE A 205 -10.49 -1.20 13.31
C PHE A 205 -11.43 -0.14 13.86
N GLU A 206 -11.45 1.08 13.30
CA GLU A 206 -12.35 2.15 13.75
C GLU A 206 -13.59 2.24 12.86
N HIS A 207 -13.40 2.16 11.56
CA HIS A 207 -14.47 2.39 10.59
C HIS A 207 -15.12 1.09 10.08
N GLY A 208 -14.36 0.01 9.93
CA GLY A 208 -14.87 -1.26 9.41
C GLY A 208 -15.03 -1.29 7.90
N PHE A 209 -14.31 -0.42 7.19
CA PHE A 209 -14.21 -0.48 5.74
C PHE A 209 -12.79 -0.13 5.35
N PHE A 210 -12.20 -0.92 4.45
CA PHE A 210 -10.78 -0.82 4.13
C PHE A 210 -10.51 -1.13 2.66
N ASN A 211 -9.38 -0.63 2.16
CA ASN A 211 -8.92 -0.95 0.82
C ASN A 211 -8.49 -2.43 0.75
N GLY A 212 -9.15 -3.20 -0.11
CA GLY A 212 -8.84 -4.61 -0.36
C GLY A 212 -7.59 -4.83 -1.22
N ASP A 213 -7.10 -3.80 -1.91
CA ASP A 213 -5.87 -3.84 -2.71
C ASP A 213 -5.04 -2.56 -2.52
N PRO A 214 -4.29 -2.44 -1.39
CA PRO A 214 -3.42 -1.31 -1.11
C PRO A 214 -2.12 -1.39 -1.93
N HIS A 215 -2.22 -1.30 -3.26
CA HIS A 215 -1.07 -1.36 -4.14
C HIS A 215 -0.20 -0.08 -4.06
N PRO A 216 1.15 -0.16 -3.96
CA PRO A 216 2.03 1.01 -3.88
C PRO A 216 1.90 2.00 -5.04
N GLY A 217 1.47 1.52 -6.21
CA GLY A 217 1.18 2.36 -7.39
C GLY A 217 0.01 3.32 -7.22
N ASN A 218 -0.85 3.09 -6.21
CA ASN A 218 -2.00 3.90 -5.86
C ASN A 218 -1.70 4.91 -4.73
N VAL A 219 -0.42 5.05 -4.39
CA VAL A 219 0.08 6.04 -3.42
C VAL A 219 0.85 7.14 -4.16
N LEU A 220 0.51 8.39 -3.88
CA LEU A 220 1.18 9.58 -4.40
C LEU A 220 1.98 10.28 -3.29
N LEU A 221 3.17 10.77 -3.64
CA LEU A 221 3.92 11.74 -2.86
C LEU A 221 3.48 13.14 -3.29
N LEU A 222 2.74 13.84 -2.42
CA LEU A 222 2.25 15.18 -2.73
C LEU A 222 3.32 16.23 -2.45
N LYS A 223 3.25 17.36 -3.16
CA LYS A 223 4.21 18.48 -3.02
C LYS A 223 4.21 19.11 -1.63
N ASP A 224 3.11 18.99 -0.89
CA ASP A 224 2.95 19.50 0.46
C ASP A 224 3.45 18.54 1.55
N GLY A 225 4.03 17.39 1.16
CA GLY A 225 4.57 16.37 2.06
C GLY A 225 3.55 15.35 2.55
N ARG A 226 2.27 15.43 2.13
CA ARG A 226 1.26 14.41 2.43
C ARG A 226 1.32 13.23 1.46
N LEU A 227 0.70 12.13 1.85
CA LEU A 227 0.45 11.00 0.95
C LEU A 227 -0.93 11.11 0.29
N GLY A 228 -0.99 10.98 -1.03
CA GLY A 228 -2.24 10.85 -1.78
C GLY A 228 -2.64 9.39 -1.92
N LEU A 229 -3.86 9.01 -1.50
CA LEU A 229 -4.39 7.65 -1.68
C LEU A 229 -5.50 7.72 -2.72
N ILE A 230 -5.28 7.15 -3.91
CA ILE A 230 -6.11 7.48 -5.10
C ILE A 230 -6.99 6.35 -5.62
N ASP A 231 -6.82 5.12 -5.14
CA ASP A 231 -7.57 3.97 -5.63
C ASP A 231 -8.30 3.28 -4.48
N TYR A 232 -9.61 3.23 -4.62
CA TYR A 232 -10.53 2.55 -3.73
C TYR A 232 -11.59 1.79 -4.55
N GLY A 233 -11.18 1.25 -5.71
CA GLY A 233 -12.04 0.39 -6.53
C GLY A 233 -12.52 -0.83 -5.75
N GLN A 234 -11.63 -1.40 -4.93
CA GLN A 234 -11.93 -2.55 -4.08
C GLN A 234 -11.99 -2.14 -2.61
N VAL A 235 -13.19 -1.88 -2.09
CA VAL A 235 -13.41 -1.68 -0.65
C VAL A 235 -14.16 -2.87 -0.08
N LYS A 236 -13.65 -3.38 1.05
CA LYS A 236 -14.27 -4.45 1.84
C LYS A 236 -14.83 -3.86 3.12
N THR A 237 -15.88 -4.48 3.66
CA THR A 237 -16.55 -4.05 4.88
C THR A 237 -16.51 -5.15 5.92
N MET A 238 -16.36 -4.78 7.19
CA MET A 238 -16.41 -5.66 8.35
C MET A 238 -17.39 -5.10 9.38
N THR A 239 -18.23 -5.98 9.91
CA THR A 239 -19.07 -5.71 11.06
C THR A 239 -18.22 -5.45 12.31
N LEU A 240 -18.82 -4.83 13.32
CA LEU A 240 -18.14 -4.60 14.60
C LEU A 240 -17.65 -5.92 15.25
N GLN A 241 -18.42 -7.00 15.13
CA GLN A 241 -18.04 -8.30 15.68
C GLN A 241 -16.80 -8.86 14.96
N GLU A 242 -16.80 -8.84 13.63
CA GLU A 242 -15.64 -9.29 12.83
C GLU A 242 -14.38 -8.47 13.14
N ARG A 243 -14.53 -7.15 13.29
CA ARG A 243 -13.44 -6.26 13.69
C ARG A 243 -12.85 -6.61 15.06
N ILE A 244 -13.72 -6.90 16.04
CA ILE A 244 -13.28 -7.29 17.39
C ILE A 244 -12.54 -8.62 17.35
N ILE A 245 -13.07 -9.61 16.62
CA ILE A 245 -12.41 -10.91 16.44
C ILE A 245 -11.05 -10.73 15.77
N TYR A 246 -11.00 -9.94 14.71
CA TYR A 246 -9.75 -9.66 14.00
C TYR A 246 -8.73 -8.92 14.87
N ALA A 247 -9.15 -7.92 15.65
CA ALA A 247 -8.26 -7.22 16.59
C ALA A 247 -7.68 -8.16 17.65
N LYS A 248 -8.51 -9.07 18.20
CA LYS A 248 -8.04 -10.10 19.13
C LYS A 248 -7.03 -11.04 18.46
N LEU A 249 -7.26 -11.42 17.20
CA LEU A 249 -6.36 -12.28 16.45
C LEU A 249 -4.98 -11.63 16.28
N ILE A 250 -4.94 -10.35 15.89
CA ILE A 250 -3.67 -9.61 15.75
C ILE A 250 -2.94 -9.50 17.10
N VAL A 251 -3.65 -9.25 18.20
CA VAL A 251 -3.04 -9.22 19.54
C VAL A 251 -2.52 -10.59 19.97
N ALA A 252 -3.24 -11.67 19.65
CA ALA A 252 -2.82 -13.03 19.96
C ALA A 252 -1.57 -13.42 19.14
N LEU A 253 -1.53 -13.08 17.85
CA LEU A 253 -0.35 -13.25 16.99
C LEU A 253 0.86 -12.50 17.54
N ALA A 254 0.69 -11.23 17.93
CA ALA A 254 1.78 -10.43 18.50
C ALA A 254 2.32 -10.99 19.83
N ARG A 255 1.54 -11.82 20.54
CA ARG A 255 1.94 -12.48 21.79
C ARG A 255 2.39 -13.94 21.59
N ASP A 256 2.33 -14.44 20.36
CA ASP A 256 2.51 -15.86 20.02
C ASP A 256 1.58 -16.78 20.85
N ASP A 257 0.36 -16.32 21.15
CA ASP A 257 -0.63 -17.07 21.93
C ASP A 257 -1.40 -18.04 21.02
N ARG A 258 -0.81 -19.23 20.81
CA ARG A 258 -1.34 -20.25 19.90
C ARG A 258 -2.74 -20.73 20.25
N GLU A 259 -3.06 -20.85 21.54
CA GLU A 259 -4.37 -21.32 21.98
C GLU A 259 -5.46 -20.30 21.66
N GLU A 260 -5.19 -19.02 21.90
CA GLU A 260 -6.16 -17.96 21.57
C GLU A 260 -6.31 -17.81 20.04
N ILE A 261 -5.23 -17.92 19.26
CA ILE A 261 -5.30 -17.93 17.78
C ILE A 261 -6.21 -19.07 17.30
N ARG A 262 -5.99 -20.29 17.82
CA ARG A 262 -6.80 -21.47 17.48
C ARG A 262 -8.27 -21.24 17.83
N ARG A 263 -8.56 -20.75 19.04
CA ARG A 263 -9.92 -20.47 19.50
C ARG A 263 -10.62 -19.46 18.59
N LEU A 264 -9.96 -18.34 18.28
CA LEU A 264 -10.52 -17.31 17.40
C LEU A 264 -10.76 -17.84 15.98
N HIS A 265 -9.83 -18.62 15.43
CA HIS A 265 -9.93 -19.11 14.06
C HIS A 265 -11.04 -20.18 13.88
N PHE A 266 -11.13 -21.15 14.79
CA PHE A 266 -12.08 -22.25 14.65
C PHE A 266 -13.45 -21.96 15.28
N GLU A 267 -13.49 -21.30 16.43
CA GLU A 267 -14.72 -21.14 17.21
C GLU A 267 -15.47 -19.84 16.88
N GLU A 268 -14.74 -18.74 16.61
CA GLU A 268 -15.35 -17.43 16.37
C GLU A 268 -15.47 -17.09 14.87
N GLN A 269 -14.44 -17.39 14.07
CA GLN A 269 -14.49 -17.21 12.61
C GLN A 269 -15.21 -18.37 11.91
N GLY A 270 -15.37 -19.52 12.59
CA GLY A 270 -16.10 -20.67 12.07
C GLY A 270 -15.41 -21.39 10.91
N VAL A 271 -14.12 -21.18 10.70
CA VAL A 271 -13.35 -21.85 9.65
C VAL A 271 -13.24 -23.34 9.99
N ARG A 272 -13.49 -24.21 9.01
CA ARG A 272 -13.37 -25.67 9.16
C ARG A 272 -12.35 -26.21 8.18
N THR A 273 -11.35 -26.93 8.68
CA THR A 273 -10.38 -27.68 7.88
C THR A 273 -10.87 -29.09 7.63
N LYS A 274 -10.35 -29.78 6.60
CA LYS A 274 -10.86 -31.12 6.23
C LYS A 274 -10.54 -32.16 7.29
N ARG A 275 -9.41 -32.04 7.97
CA ARG A 275 -8.93 -32.99 9.00
C ARG A 275 -9.04 -32.44 10.42
N ASN A 276 -9.57 -31.23 10.59
CA ASN A 276 -9.70 -30.55 11.87
C ASN A 276 -8.36 -30.45 12.63
N ASP A 277 -7.25 -30.32 11.89
CA ASP A 277 -5.92 -30.18 12.47
C ASP A 277 -5.80 -28.82 13.17
N PRO A 278 -5.58 -28.79 14.50
CA PRO A 278 -5.54 -27.57 15.27
C PRO A 278 -4.36 -26.65 14.90
N GLU A 279 -3.27 -27.20 14.36
CA GLU A 279 -2.10 -26.40 13.96
C GLU A 279 -2.36 -25.59 12.69
N ILE A 280 -3.29 -26.02 11.84
CA ILE A 280 -3.56 -25.34 10.57
C ILE A 280 -4.15 -23.95 10.79
N GLY A 281 -5.01 -23.77 11.80
CA GLY A 281 -5.55 -22.45 12.11
C GLY A 281 -4.48 -21.45 12.54
N TYR A 282 -3.47 -21.93 13.29
CA TYR A 282 -2.30 -21.14 13.65
C TYR A 282 -1.46 -20.80 12.42
N LEU A 283 -1.08 -21.80 11.62
CA LEU A 283 -0.25 -21.60 10.42
C LEU A 283 -0.91 -20.69 9.40
N PHE A 284 -2.21 -20.86 9.17
CA PHE A 284 -3.01 -20.00 8.30
C PHE A 284 -3.02 -18.56 8.81
N SER A 285 -3.30 -18.37 10.10
CA SER A 285 -3.35 -17.04 10.70
C SER A 285 -1.99 -16.33 10.64
N CYS A 286 -0.89 -17.03 10.91
CA CYS A 286 0.46 -16.49 10.80
C CYS A 286 0.82 -16.13 9.35
N PHE A 287 0.56 -17.02 8.40
CA PHE A 287 0.91 -16.80 7.00
C PHE A 287 0.22 -15.56 6.41
N TYR A 288 -1.07 -15.38 6.68
CA TYR A 288 -1.83 -14.26 6.11
C TYR A 288 -1.67 -12.94 6.87
N ASN A 289 -1.26 -12.93 8.14
CA ASN A 289 -1.31 -11.72 8.98
C ASN A 289 0.01 -11.33 9.64
N ASP A 290 1.04 -12.18 9.60
CA ASP A 290 2.30 -11.93 10.31
C ASP A 290 3.53 -12.19 9.44
N ARG A 291 3.78 -13.45 9.05
CA ARG A 291 5.02 -13.83 8.35
C ARG A 291 4.88 -15.11 7.53
N ASP A 292 5.63 -15.19 6.44
CA ASP A 292 5.78 -16.34 5.55
C ASP A 292 7.12 -17.07 5.75
N SER A 293 7.73 -16.93 6.93
CA SER A 293 9.05 -17.45 7.26
C SER A 293 9.12 -18.99 7.26
N HIS A 294 10.35 -19.52 7.20
CA HIS A 294 10.59 -20.97 7.06
C HIS A 294 9.97 -21.81 8.20
N ASP A 295 9.77 -21.26 9.40
CA ASP A 295 9.06 -21.89 10.51
C ASP A 295 7.55 -22.03 10.26
N VAL A 296 6.93 -21.03 9.61
CA VAL A 296 5.50 -21.04 9.27
C VAL A 296 5.26 -21.87 8.01
N CYS A 297 6.01 -21.62 6.95
CA CYS A 297 5.90 -22.34 5.67
C CYS A 297 6.53 -23.74 5.72
N ARG A 298 7.14 -24.15 6.84
CA ARG A 298 7.82 -25.45 7.03
C ARG A 298 8.86 -25.77 5.94
N GLY A 299 9.55 -24.75 5.45
CA GLY A 299 10.52 -24.86 4.36
C GLY A 299 9.93 -25.18 2.97
N MET A 300 8.61 -25.19 2.84
CA MET A 300 7.95 -25.30 1.55
C MET A 300 7.95 -23.94 0.83
N ASN A 301 7.88 -23.97 -0.50
CA ASN A 301 7.55 -22.77 -1.26
C ASN A 301 6.08 -22.38 -1.01
N ILE A 302 5.71 -21.14 -1.32
CA ILE A 302 4.35 -20.61 -1.05
C ILE A 302 3.27 -21.46 -1.70
N SER A 303 3.47 -21.87 -2.97
CA SER A 303 2.49 -22.71 -3.69
C SER A 303 2.23 -24.04 -2.97
N ASN A 304 3.29 -24.77 -2.63
CA ASN A 304 3.19 -26.05 -1.93
C ASN A 304 2.64 -25.89 -0.50
N PHE A 305 2.92 -24.75 0.15
CA PHE A 305 2.38 -24.46 1.47
C PHE A 305 0.88 -24.20 1.42
N ILE A 306 0.38 -23.48 0.42
CA ILE A 306 -1.06 -23.30 0.18
C ILE A 306 -1.72 -24.66 -0.07
N ASP A 307 -1.14 -25.49 -0.94
CA ASP A 307 -1.64 -26.85 -1.20
C ASP A 307 -1.67 -27.70 0.10
N PHE A 308 -0.67 -27.54 0.97
CA PHE A 308 -0.62 -28.20 2.27
C PHE A 308 -1.76 -27.73 3.18
N LEU A 309 -2.03 -26.42 3.25
CA LEU A 309 -3.15 -25.88 4.03
C LEU A 309 -4.51 -26.37 3.51
N GLU A 310 -4.68 -26.50 2.19
CA GLU A 310 -5.92 -26.98 1.57
C GLU A 310 -6.15 -28.50 1.69
N ALA A 311 -5.07 -29.27 1.85
CA ALA A 311 -5.10 -30.72 2.02
C ALA A 311 -5.36 -31.17 3.47
N ALA A 312 -5.12 -30.28 4.43
CA ALA A 312 -5.29 -30.50 5.87
C ALA A 312 -6.70 -30.14 6.38
#